data_AF-A0A525VYZ0-F1
#
_entry.id   AF-A0A525VYZ0-F1
#
_cell.length_a   1.000
_cell.length_b   1.000
_cell.length_c   1.000
_cell.angle_alpha   90.00
_cell.angle_beta   90.00
_cell.angle_gamma   90.00
#
_symmetry.space_group_name_H-M   'P 1'
#
loop_
_entity.id
_entity.type
_entity.pdbx_description
1 polymer ?
#
loop_
_entity_poly.entity_id
_entity_poly.type
_entity_poly.pdbx_seq_one_letter_code
_entity_poly.pdbx_strand_id
1 'polypeptide(L)' 'MQWGSASEFFAMGGYGLYVWTSFLATALCMLWEVLALWRRRVAARAEQRAALLGGMDETAT' A
#
# COMPACT_ATOMS: atom_id res chain seq x y z
N MET A 1 -13.61 23.51 -26.18
CA MET A 1 -13.60 22.53 -25.08
C MET A 1 -12.38 22.84 -24.22
N GLN A 2 -12.57 23.74 -23.27
CA GLN A 2 -11.53 24.23 -22.38
C GLN A 2 -11.77 23.48 -21.07
N TRP A 3 -10.94 22.49 -20.75
CA TRP A 3 -10.99 21.89 -19.42
C TRP A 3 -10.41 22.93 -18.48
N GLY A 4 -11.28 23.79 -17.95
CA GLY A 4 -10.95 24.76 -16.93
C GLY A 4 -10.37 23.99 -15.75
N SER A 5 -9.12 24.30 -15.47
CA SER A 5 -8.17 23.44 -14.73
C SER A 5 -8.70 22.84 -13.43
N ALA A 6 -7.95 21.87 -12.87
CA ALA A 6 -8.18 21.36 -11.51
C ALA A 6 -8.40 22.46 -10.45
N SER A 7 -7.88 23.68 -10.66
CA SER A 7 -8.09 24.82 -9.78
C SER A 7 -9.55 25.31 -9.70
N GLU A 8 -10.36 25.19 -10.76
CA GLU A 8 -11.80 25.53 -10.72
C GLU A 8 -12.60 24.51 -9.90
N PHE A 9 -12.19 23.24 -9.89
CA PHE A 9 -12.76 22.19 -9.05
C PHE A 9 -12.49 22.40 -7.55
N PHE A 10 -11.30 22.91 -7.21
CA PHE A 10 -10.99 23.34 -5.85
C PHE A 10 -11.68 24.65 -5.47
N ALA A 11 -11.91 25.54 -6.45
CA ALA A 11 -12.60 26.82 -6.25
C ALA A 11 -14.15 26.70 -6.14
N MET A 12 -14.75 25.54 -6.46
CA MET A 12 -16.20 25.26 -6.37
C MET A 12 -16.77 25.19 -4.93
N GLY A 13 -16.07 25.70 -3.92
CA GLY A 13 -16.66 25.92 -2.59
C GLY A 13 -16.83 24.65 -1.73
N GLY A 14 -15.98 23.64 -1.88
CA GLY A 14 -15.88 22.51 -0.93
C GLY A 14 -16.50 21.18 -1.40
N TYR A 15 -17.25 21.13 -2.51
CA TYR A 15 -17.80 19.87 -3.05
C TYR A 15 -16.72 18.93 -3.58
N GLY A 16 -15.62 19.47 -4.13
CA GLY A 16 -14.48 18.66 -4.56
C GLY A 16 -13.90 17.81 -3.42
N LEU A 17 -13.88 18.35 -2.19
CA LEU A 17 -13.34 17.64 -1.03
C LEU A 17 -14.12 16.38 -0.67
N TYR A 18 -15.45 16.33 -0.89
CA TYR A 18 -16.27 15.13 -0.67
C TYR A 18 -15.92 14.00 -1.64
N VAL A 19 -15.72 14.34 -2.91
CA VAL A 19 -15.33 13.36 -3.94
C VAL A 19 -13.92 12.86 -3.62
N TRP A 20 -12.98 13.78 -3.45
CA TRP A 20 -11.58 13.45 -3.16
C TRP A 20 -11.41 12.64 -1.88
N THR A 21 -12.19 12.88 -0.82
CA THR A 21 -12.13 12.06 0.40
C THR A 21 -12.62 10.63 0.17
N SER A 22 -13.63 10.40 -0.68
CA SER A 22 -14.09 9.04 -1.02
C SER A 22 -13.03 8.25 -1.81
N PHE A 23 -12.36 8.91 -2.75
CA PHE A 23 -11.22 8.34 -3.48
C PHE A 23 -10.04 8.06 -2.54
N LEU A 24 -9.72 9.01 -1.65
CA LEU A 24 -8.64 8.85 -0.67
C LEU A 24 -8.95 7.73 0.33
N ALA A 25 -10.18 7.60 0.81
CA ALA A 25 -10.61 6.52 1.69
C ALA A 25 -10.49 5.16 1.01
N THR A 26 -10.90 5.07 -0.27
CA THR A 26 -10.74 3.86 -1.07
C THR A 26 -9.27 3.51 -1.27
N ALA A 27 -8.44 4.50 -1.63
CA ALA A 27 -7.01 4.32 -1.80
C ALA A 27 -6.34 3.86 -0.49
N LEU A 28 -6.75 4.42 0.66
CA LEU A 28 -6.27 4.02 1.98
C LEU A 28 -6.64 2.57 2.31
N CYS A 29 -7.88 2.13 2.03
CA CYS A 29 -8.28 0.73 2.22
C CYS A 29 -7.42 -0.22 1.37
N MET A 30 -7.24 0.10 0.09
CA MET A 30 -6.38 -0.70 -0.79
C MET A 30 -4.92 -0.73 -0.29
N LEU A 31 -4.38 0.42 0.12
CA LEU A 31 -3.03 0.50 0.68
C LEU A 31 -2.89 -0.38 1.92
N TRP A 32 -3.91 -0.35 2.78
CA TRP A 32 -3.93 -1.14 4.01
C TRP A 32 -3.89 -2.64 3.72
N GLU A 33 -4.71 -3.12 2.78
CA GLU A 33 -4.70 -4.53 2.36
C GLU A 33 -3.33 -4.93 1.78
N VAL A 34 -2.76 -4.10 0.92
CA VAL A 34 -1.43 -4.34 0.34
C VAL A 34 -0.36 -4.40 1.43
N LEU A 35 -0.37 -3.45 2.37
CA LEU A 35 0.58 -3.43 3.49
C LEU A 35 0.41 -4.66 4.41
N ALA A 36 -0.82 -5.06 4.70
CA ALA A 36 -1.10 -6.24 5.51
C ALA A 36 -0.58 -7.52 4.83
N LEU A 37 -0.82 -7.68 3.53
CA LEU A 37 -0.30 -8.78 2.72
C LEU A 37 1.22 -8.75 2.62
N TRP A 38 1.80 -7.56 2.46
CA TRP A 38 3.25 -7.39 2.37
C TRP A 38 3.94 -7.76 3.68
N ARG A 39 3.40 -7.33 4.83
CA ARG A 39 3.89 -7.73 6.15
C ARG A 39 3.87 -9.25 6.35
N ARG A 40 2.78 -9.92 5.94
CA ARG A 40 2.68 -11.39 6.00
C ARG A 40 3.72 -12.07 5.11
N ARG A 41 3.93 -11.55 3.89
CA ARG A 41 4.97 -12.07 2.98
C ARG A 41 6.38 -11.89 3.53
N VAL A 42 6.66 -10.75 4.17
CA VAL A 42 7.97 -10.50 4.79
C VAL A 42 8.21 -11.46 5.94
N ALA A 43 7.21 -11.69 6.81
CA ALA A 43 7.32 -12.66 7.90
C ALA A 43 7.60 -14.08 7.40
N ALA A 44 6.82 -14.56 6.42
CA ALA A 44 7.03 -15.88 5.83
C ALA A 44 8.41 -16.03 5.17
N ARG A 45 8.93 -14.98 4.52
CA ARG A 45 10.28 -14.97 3.95
C ARG A 45 11.38 -14.96 5.01
N ALA A 46 11.14 -14.33 6.15
CA ALA A 46 12.08 -14.32 7.26
C ALA A 46 12.23 -15.73 7.87
N GLU A 47 11.12 -16.45 8.04
CA GLU A 47 11.12 -17.85 8.51
C GLU A 47 11.85 -18.78 7.53
N GLN A 48 11.60 -18.66 6.22
CA GLN A 48 12.31 -19.44 5.21
C GLN A 48 13.83 -19.16 5.21
N ARG A 49 14.24 -17.91 5.39
CA ARG A 49 15.66 -17.55 5.50
C ARG A 49 16.32 -18.16 6.73
N ALA A 50 15.64 -18.15 7.87
CA ALA A 50 16.16 -18.77 9.09
C ALA A 50 16.33 -20.29 8.92
N ALA A 51 15.38 -20.96 8.27
CA ALA A 51 15.48 -22.40 7.97
C ALA A 51 16.62 -22.73 6.98
N LEU A 52 16.83 -21.91 5.95
CA LEU A 52 17.93 -22.08 5.01
C LEU A 52 19.31 -21.91 5.68
N LEU A 53 19.45 -20.91 6.55
CA LEU A 53 20.71 -20.68 7.28
C LEU A 53 21.00 -21.83 8.24
N GLY A 54 19.99 -22.32 8.99
CA GLY A 54 20.17 -23.47 9.88
C GLY A 54 20.55 -24.76 9.15
N GLY A 55 19.97 -25.03 7.97
CA GLY A 55 20.34 -26.21 7.17
C GLY A 55 21.74 -26.12 6.55
N MET A 56 22.26 -24.91 6.31
CA MET A 56 23.65 -24.73 5.87
C MET A 56 24.65 -25.06 6.98
N ASP A 57 24.32 -24.74 8.24
CA ASP A 57 25.18 -25.06 9.39
C ASP A 57 25.23 -26.58 9.67
N GLU A 58 24.12 -27.31 9.50
CA GLU A 58 24.06 -28.77 9.69
C GLU A 58 24.79 -29.57 8.60
N THR A 59 24.91 -29.03 7.38
CA THR A 59 25.63 -29.71 6.27
C THR A 59 27.13 -29.42 6.25
N ALA A 60 27.58 -28.43 7.01
CA ALA A 60 28.98 -28.02 7.10
C ALA A 60 29.75 -28.67 8.27
N THR A 61 29.07 -29.43 9.15
CA THR A 61 29.65 -30.14 10.30
C THR A 61 29.70 -31.65 10.04
#